data_AF-A0A4R4YXY8-F1
#
_entry.id   AF-A0A4R4YXY8-F1
#
_cell.length_a   1.000
_cell.length_b   1.000
_cell.length_c   1.000
_cell.angle_alpha   90.00
_cell.angle_beta   90.00
_cell.angle_gamma   90.00
#
_symmetry.space_group_name_H-M   'P 1'
#
loop_
_entity.id
_entity.type
_entity.pdbx_description
1 polymer ?
#
loop_
_entity_poly.entity_id
_entity_poly.type
_entity_poly.pdbx_seq_one_letter_code
_entity_poly.pdbx_strand_id
1 'polypeptide(L)'
;MAELIKREPLSPVHERIADELLKAPDPATDAPPLRSRIAFGVLGTLLLLAAAAIGARLVEQPAAAPRPVASAAPINGVLALRPDLVRAAGWPFDANGGFTAAAGFGGADDAPEAAEQGTANPAAGSHESALNLVDEFYRRLDHDPSSAVSLAAPELLAGQQAALVGAWQAVESTQLQVRTYSAGVVLAEIKARYPDGHRVVLRQLLTVESDASPRIVGAELLGARHIAPR
;
A
#
# COMPACT_ATOMS: atom_id res chain seq x y z
N MET A 1 -55.38 0.04 -15.59
CA MET A 1 -55.61 1.46 -15.26
C MET A 1 -54.55 1.85 -14.25
N ALA A 2 -53.77 2.92 -14.34
CA ALA A 2 -53.45 3.92 -15.34
C ALA A 2 -52.20 4.63 -14.79
N GLU A 3 -51.34 5.13 -15.67
CA GLU A 3 -50.23 6.05 -15.34
C GLU A 3 -50.67 7.23 -14.45
N LEU A 4 -49.77 7.73 -13.61
CA LEU A 4 -49.66 9.18 -13.44
C LEU A 4 -48.23 9.61 -13.15
N ILE A 5 -47.54 9.93 -14.25
CA ILE A 5 -46.32 10.72 -14.30
C ILE A 5 -46.62 12.10 -13.68
N LYS A 6 -45.99 12.42 -12.55
CA LYS A 6 -45.99 13.79 -12.01
C LYS A 6 -44.71 14.49 -12.48
N ARG A 7 -44.84 15.31 -13.52
CA ARG A 7 -43.83 16.26 -13.97
C ARG A 7 -43.78 17.40 -12.95
N GLU A 8 -42.64 17.57 -12.29
CA GLU A 8 -42.38 18.76 -11.47
C GLU A 8 -41.88 19.90 -12.37
N PRO A 9 -42.44 21.12 -12.26
CA PRO A 9 -42.09 22.26 -13.11
C PRO A 9 -40.76 22.93 -12.70
N LEU A 10 -40.01 23.38 -13.71
CA LEU A 10 -38.74 24.12 -13.58
C LEU A 10 -38.87 25.36 -12.67
N SER A 11 -38.00 25.41 -11.66
CA SER A 11 -37.90 26.46 -10.64
C SER A 11 -37.12 27.71 -11.15
N PRO A 12 -37.51 28.94 -10.75
CA PRO A 12 -37.19 30.24 -11.37
C PRO A 12 -35.73 30.75 -11.23
N VAL A 13 -34.78 29.88 -10.91
CA VAL A 13 -33.36 30.27 -10.77
C VAL A 13 -32.70 30.56 -12.14
N HIS A 14 -33.27 30.04 -13.23
CA HIS A 14 -32.72 30.16 -14.59
C HIS A 14 -33.04 31.50 -15.29
N GLU A 15 -33.99 32.31 -14.80
CA GLU A 15 -34.28 33.63 -15.39
C GLU A 15 -33.29 34.71 -14.95
N ARG A 16 -32.69 34.61 -13.76
CA ARG A 16 -31.79 35.64 -13.21
C ARG A 16 -30.41 35.68 -13.89
N ILE A 17 -29.99 34.61 -14.56
CA ILE A 17 -28.70 34.51 -15.26
C ILE A 17 -28.78 35.13 -16.68
N ALA A 18 -29.98 35.20 -17.27
CA ALA A 18 -30.17 35.78 -18.60
C ALA A 18 -30.12 37.33 -18.59
N ASP A 19 -30.54 37.97 -17.49
CA ASP A 19 -30.50 39.44 -17.35
C ASP A 19 -29.09 40.00 -17.09
N GLU A 20 -28.17 39.19 -16.55
CA GLU A 20 -26.81 39.65 -16.22
C GLU A 20 -25.85 39.61 -17.43
N LEU A 21 -26.17 38.81 -18.46
CA LEU A 21 -25.34 38.60 -19.65
C LEU A 21 -25.60 39.59 -20.81
N LEU A 22 -26.60 40.47 -20.68
CA LEU A 22 -27.01 41.43 -21.73
C LEU A 22 -26.55 42.88 -21.49
N LYS A 23 -25.75 43.15 -20.44
CA LYS A 23 -25.27 44.51 -20.18
C LYS A 23 -23.96 44.79 -20.94
N ALA A 24 -24.09 45.23 -22.19
CA ALA A 24 -23.01 45.82 -22.97
C ALA A 24 -22.60 47.21 -22.41
N PRO A 25 -21.30 47.55 -22.33
CA PRO A 25 -20.86 48.91 -22.03
C PRO A 25 -20.72 49.73 -23.32
N ASP A 26 -21.38 50.88 -23.40
CA ASP A 26 -21.24 51.86 -24.50
C ASP A 26 -20.55 53.16 -24.00
N PRO A 27 -19.77 53.86 -24.85
CA PRO A 27 -18.71 54.81 -24.48
C PRO A 27 -19.11 56.29 -24.61
N ALA A 28 -18.45 57.14 -23.83
CA ALA A 28 -18.26 58.57 -24.11
C ALA A 28 -16.93 58.98 -23.45
N THR A 29 -15.84 59.15 -24.20
CA THR A 29 -15.42 60.35 -24.94
C THR A 29 -15.11 61.54 -24.02
N ASP A 30 -13.82 61.79 -23.79
CA ASP A 30 -13.20 63.09 -24.12
C ASP A 30 -11.67 62.97 -24.22
N ALA A 31 -11.10 63.73 -25.17
CA ALA A 31 -9.77 63.55 -25.80
C ALA A 31 -8.69 64.58 -25.30
N PRO A 32 -7.40 64.48 -25.73
CA PRO A 32 -6.19 65.03 -25.08
C PRO A 32 -5.67 66.35 -25.70
N PRO A 33 -4.46 66.88 -25.32
CA PRO A 33 -3.28 66.63 -26.17
C PRO A 33 -1.85 66.70 -25.57
N LEU A 34 -0.96 65.93 -26.22
CA LEU A 34 0.44 66.20 -26.61
C LEU A 34 1.49 66.67 -25.59
N ARG A 35 2.55 65.84 -25.44
CA ARG A 35 3.95 66.28 -25.55
C ARG A 35 4.87 65.15 -25.97
N SER A 36 5.23 65.19 -27.26
CA SER A 36 6.34 64.47 -27.88
C SER A 36 7.66 65.13 -27.49
N ARG A 37 8.71 64.33 -27.19
CA ARG A 37 10.10 64.70 -27.44
C ARG A 37 10.98 63.47 -27.60
N ILE A 38 11.38 63.25 -28.84
CA ILE A 38 12.43 62.34 -29.30
C ILE A 38 13.79 62.99 -29.05
N ALA A 39 14.80 62.21 -28.65
CA ALA A 39 16.20 62.54 -28.91
C ALA A 39 17.01 61.26 -29.18
N PHE A 40 17.61 61.22 -30.37
CA PHE A 40 18.43 60.17 -30.97
C PHE A 40 19.93 60.48 -30.74
N GLY A 41 20.77 59.42 -30.74
CA GLY A 41 22.24 59.48 -30.89
C GLY A 41 22.97 59.05 -29.62
N VAL A 42 23.92 58.10 -29.61
CA VAL A 42 25.05 57.93 -30.53
C VAL A 42 25.44 56.44 -30.67
N LEU A 43 25.83 56.11 -31.90
CA LEU A 43 26.29 54.84 -32.45
C LEU A 43 27.68 54.40 -31.91
N GLY A 44 27.84 53.13 -31.54
CA GLY A 44 29.14 52.57 -31.09
C GLY A 44 29.16 51.04 -30.94
N THR A 45 29.03 50.34 -32.06
CA THR A 45 29.57 48.99 -32.39
C THR A 45 30.07 48.03 -31.28
N LEU A 46 29.38 46.89 -31.11
CA LEU A 46 29.91 45.50 -31.03
C LEU A 46 28.76 44.54 -30.65
N LEU A 47 28.07 43.97 -31.63
CA LEU A 47 28.28 42.62 -32.15
C LEU A 47 27.88 41.48 -31.19
N LEU A 48 26.72 40.90 -31.52
CA LEU A 48 26.30 39.49 -31.34
C LEU A 48 26.25 38.90 -29.92
N LEU A 49 25.03 38.75 -29.41
CA LEU A 49 24.52 37.45 -28.94
C LEU A 49 22.99 37.46 -29.07
N ALA A 50 22.51 36.77 -30.11
CA ALA A 50 21.11 36.44 -30.28
C ALA A 50 20.74 35.31 -29.33
N ALA A 51 19.78 35.57 -28.44
CA ALA A 51 18.96 34.53 -27.84
C ALA A 51 17.58 35.12 -27.58
N ALA A 52 16.63 34.82 -28.47
CA ALA A 52 15.22 35.04 -28.23
C ALA A 52 14.78 34.07 -27.12
N ALA A 53 14.72 34.54 -25.88
CA ALA A 53 13.95 33.87 -24.84
C ALA A 53 12.59 34.58 -24.78
N ILE A 54 11.61 34.03 -25.50
CA ILE A 54 10.20 34.37 -25.27
C ILE A 54 9.88 33.93 -23.84
N GLY A 55 9.72 34.90 -22.96
CA GLY A 55 9.29 34.68 -21.59
C GLY A 55 7.86 34.18 -21.55
N ALA A 56 7.69 32.86 -21.53
CA ALA A 56 6.46 32.26 -21.03
C ALA A 56 6.54 32.29 -19.50
N ARG A 57 5.68 33.12 -18.88
CA ARG A 57 5.37 33.09 -17.46
C ARG A 57 4.73 31.72 -17.17
N LEU A 58 5.54 30.72 -16.81
CA LEU A 58 5.01 29.51 -16.21
C LEU A 58 4.59 29.85 -14.78
N VAL A 59 3.30 29.73 -14.54
CA VAL A 59 2.69 29.63 -13.22
C VAL A 59 3.52 28.65 -12.39
N GLU A 60 4.02 29.11 -11.24
CA GLU A 60 4.64 28.25 -10.23
C GLU A 60 3.56 27.32 -9.68
N GLN A 61 3.39 26.18 -10.33
CA GLN A 61 2.74 25.04 -9.72
C GLN A 61 3.79 24.45 -8.76
N PRO A 62 3.54 24.37 -7.44
CA PRO A 62 4.51 23.77 -6.54
C PRO A 62 4.75 22.35 -7.05
N ALA A 63 6.00 22.07 -7.43
CA ALA A 63 6.42 20.76 -7.84
C ALA A 63 5.99 19.79 -6.73
N ALA A 64 5.03 18.91 -7.05
CA ALA A 64 4.75 17.77 -6.21
C ALA A 64 6.10 17.08 -5.99
N ALA A 65 6.57 17.05 -4.75
CA ALA A 65 7.82 16.41 -4.39
C ALA A 65 7.86 15.03 -5.07
N PRO A 66 8.98 14.64 -5.70
CA PRO A 66 9.08 13.34 -6.33
C PRO A 66 8.70 12.27 -5.30
N ARG A 67 7.54 11.63 -5.48
CA ARG A 67 7.19 10.47 -4.66
C ARG A 67 8.27 9.43 -4.91
N PRO A 68 8.94 8.91 -3.88
CA PRO A 68 9.80 7.76 -4.06
C PRO A 68 8.93 6.60 -4.56
N VAL A 69 9.04 6.30 -5.86
CA VAL A 69 8.41 5.15 -6.54
C VAL A 69 9.25 3.88 -6.43
N ALA A 70 10.26 3.87 -5.56
CA ALA A 70 10.95 2.65 -5.21
C ALA A 70 10.04 1.84 -4.28
N SER A 71 9.19 1.01 -4.87
CA SER A 71 8.59 -0.11 -4.14
C SER A 71 9.75 -0.94 -3.62
N ALA A 72 9.94 -0.98 -2.30
CA ALA A 72 10.87 -1.90 -1.68
C ALA A 72 10.49 -3.33 -2.11
N ALA A 73 11.49 -4.19 -2.30
CA ALA A 73 11.24 -5.60 -2.61
C ALA A 73 10.35 -6.22 -1.50
N PRO A 74 9.38 -7.08 -1.84
CA PRO A 74 8.56 -7.77 -0.84
C PRO A 74 9.43 -8.57 0.13
N ILE A 75 9.09 -8.52 1.42
CA ILE A 75 9.74 -9.35 2.44
C ILE A 75 8.94 -10.65 2.53
N ASN A 76 9.55 -11.74 2.07
CA ASN A 76 8.93 -13.05 1.94
C ASN A 76 9.61 -14.11 2.80
N GLY A 77 8.95 -15.26 2.89
CA GLY A 77 9.46 -16.47 3.50
C GLY A 77 9.62 -16.34 5.02
N VAL A 78 10.58 -17.06 5.58
CA VAL A 78 10.90 -17.01 7.02
C VAL A 78 11.19 -15.59 7.55
N LEU A 79 11.71 -14.69 6.71
CA LEU A 79 11.97 -13.29 7.12
C LEU A 79 10.67 -12.54 7.42
N ALA A 80 9.58 -12.87 6.71
CA ALA A 80 8.27 -12.28 6.98
C ALA A 80 7.74 -12.69 8.35
N LEU A 81 8.15 -13.85 8.87
CA LEU A 81 7.70 -14.45 10.13
C LEU A 81 8.53 -14.00 11.36
N ARG A 82 9.47 -13.06 11.19
CA ARG A 82 10.46 -12.71 12.21
C ARG A 82 10.19 -11.33 12.86
N PRO A 83 9.58 -11.29 14.06
CA PRO A 83 9.32 -10.03 14.76
C PRO A 83 10.60 -9.35 15.27
N ASP A 84 11.65 -10.12 15.53
CA ASP A 84 12.94 -9.62 16.00
C ASP A 84 13.65 -8.72 14.97
N LEU A 85 13.52 -9.04 13.67
CA LEU A 85 14.07 -8.22 12.59
C LEU A 85 13.39 -6.84 12.53
N VAL A 86 12.07 -6.81 12.70
CA VAL A 86 11.29 -5.56 12.74
C VAL A 86 11.69 -4.71 13.93
N ARG A 87 11.88 -5.35 15.09
CA ARG A 87 12.36 -4.69 16.30
C ARG A 87 13.77 -4.13 16.13
N ALA A 88 14.70 -4.92 15.59
CA ALA A 88 16.09 -4.52 15.37
C ALA A 88 16.21 -3.37 14.36
N ALA A 89 15.34 -3.35 13.35
CA ALA A 89 15.27 -2.28 12.37
C ALA A 89 14.59 -1.00 12.85
N GLY A 90 13.85 -1.04 13.97
CA GLY A 90 13.12 0.14 14.48
C GLY A 90 11.95 0.60 13.60
N TRP A 91 11.25 -0.33 12.93
CA TRP A 91 10.16 -0.01 11.98
C TRP A 91 9.01 0.80 12.64
N PRO A 92 8.18 1.60 11.95
CA PRO A 92 8.39 2.20 10.64
C PRO A 92 9.47 3.24 10.68
N PHE A 93 10.29 3.24 9.63
CA PHE A 93 11.09 4.40 9.30
C PHE A 93 10.16 5.62 9.24
N ASP A 94 10.55 6.74 9.85
CA ASP A 94 9.81 8.01 9.81
C ASP A 94 9.57 8.53 8.36
N ALA A 95 10.11 7.87 7.33
CA ALA A 95 10.05 8.26 5.92
C ALA A 95 9.43 7.26 4.92
N ASN A 96 9.00 6.04 5.29
CA ASN A 96 8.62 5.05 4.27
C ASN A 96 7.11 4.80 4.11
N GLY A 97 6.58 5.46 3.06
CA GLY A 97 5.73 4.86 2.02
C GLY A 97 4.58 3.98 2.49
N GLY A 98 3.42 4.59 2.70
CA GLY A 98 2.17 3.87 2.94
C GLY A 98 1.99 2.70 1.97
N PHE A 99 1.79 1.51 2.54
CA PHE A 99 1.50 0.29 1.81
C PHE A 99 0.22 0.46 1.00
N THR A 100 0.35 0.79 -0.29
CA THR A 100 -0.72 0.56 -1.26
C THR A 100 -0.78 -0.94 -1.51
N ALA A 101 -1.95 -1.53 -1.26
CA ALA A 101 -2.22 -2.92 -1.59
C ALA A 101 -1.83 -3.18 -3.05
N ALA A 102 -0.86 -4.07 -3.28
CA ALA A 102 -0.56 -4.56 -4.61
C ALA A 102 -1.74 -5.43 -5.06
N ALA A 103 -2.41 -4.98 -6.11
CA ALA A 103 -3.36 -5.79 -6.86
C ALA A 103 -2.59 -6.77 -7.75
N GLY A 104 -3.00 -8.05 -7.70
CA GLY A 104 -2.74 -9.05 -8.73
C GLY A 104 -1.46 -9.86 -8.57
N PHE A 105 -1.58 -11.06 -7.99
CA PHE A 105 -0.69 -12.15 -8.39
C PHE A 105 -1.29 -12.80 -9.64
N GLY A 106 -0.59 -12.63 -10.76
CA GLY A 106 -0.87 -13.33 -12.01
C GLY A 106 -0.57 -14.82 -11.86
N GLY A 107 -1.45 -15.65 -12.42
CA GLY A 107 -1.30 -17.10 -12.41
C GLY A 107 -0.05 -17.56 -13.15
N ALA A 108 0.71 -18.42 -12.50
CA ALA A 108 1.53 -19.41 -13.17
C ALA A 108 0.73 -20.72 -13.12
N ASP A 109 0.26 -21.12 -14.30
CA ASP A 109 -0.27 -22.44 -14.60
C ASP A 109 0.93 -23.42 -14.50
N ASP A 110 0.91 -24.30 -13.49
CA ASP A 110 1.86 -25.39 -13.40
C ASP A 110 1.08 -26.71 -13.36
N ALA A 111 1.48 -27.61 -14.25
CA ALA A 111 0.77 -28.83 -14.61
C ALA A 111 0.75 -29.84 -13.45
N PRO A 112 -0.29 -30.68 -13.32
CA PRO A 112 -0.38 -31.60 -12.20
C PRO A 112 0.58 -32.79 -12.38
N GLU A 113 1.56 -32.89 -11.49
CA GLU A 113 2.31 -34.13 -11.24
C GLU A 113 1.42 -35.10 -10.43
N ALA A 114 1.40 -36.37 -10.82
CA ALA A 114 0.47 -37.37 -10.32
C ALA A 114 0.73 -37.72 -8.85
N ALA A 115 -0.19 -37.31 -7.96
CA ALA A 115 -0.17 -37.69 -6.55
C ALA A 115 -0.72 -39.11 -6.33
N GLU A 116 0.03 -39.90 -5.56
CA GLU A 116 -0.40 -41.20 -5.05
C GLU A 116 -1.67 -41.06 -4.20
N GLN A 117 -2.58 -42.02 -4.37
CA GLN A 117 -3.94 -42.00 -3.78
C GLN A 117 -3.92 -42.28 -2.28
N GLY A 118 -3.49 -41.30 -1.49
CA GLY A 118 -3.85 -41.16 -0.09
C GLY A 118 -5.32 -40.73 0.03
N THR A 119 -6.07 -41.34 0.93
CA THR A 119 -7.50 -41.10 1.15
C THR A 119 -7.77 -39.61 1.35
N ALA A 120 -8.39 -38.97 0.35
CA ALA A 120 -8.62 -37.53 0.36
C ALA A 120 -9.54 -37.13 1.52
N ASN A 121 -9.01 -36.34 2.47
CA ASN A 121 -9.81 -35.67 3.48
C ASN A 121 -10.46 -34.44 2.83
N PRO A 122 -11.80 -34.39 2.63
CA PRO A 122 -12.46 -33.28 1.96
C PRO A 122 -12.40 -31.95 2.74
N ALA A 123 -12.01 -31.99 4.02
CA ALA A 123 -11.77 -30.79 4.82
C ALA A 123 -10.34 -30.25 4.67
N ALA A 124 -9.40 -31.06 4.18
CA ALA A 124 -8.02 -30.63 3.98
C ALA A 124 -7.98 -29.72 2.74
N GLY A 125 -7.63 -28.46 2.94
CA GLY A 125 -7.76 -27.39 1.93
C GLY A 125 -8.99 -26.48 2.07
N SER A 126 -9.88 -26.71 3.04
CA SER A 126 -10.96 -25.76 3.32
C SER A 126 -10.44 -24.45 3.94
N HIS A 127 -11.19 -23.36 3.80
CA HIS A 127 -10.86 -22.06 4.42
C HIS A 127 -10.70 -22.17 5.95
N GLU A 128 -11.54 -22.97 6.59
CA GLU A 128 -11.51 -23.20 8.04
C GLU A 128 -10.24 -23.97 8.44
N SER A 129 -9.85 -24.99 7.68
CA SER A 129 -8.61 -25.73 7.92
C SER A 129 -7.37 -24.84 7.80
N ALA A 130 -7.33 -23.94 6.81
CA ALA A 130 -6.23 -22.98 6.66
C ALA A 130 -6.16 -21.99 7.83
N LEU A 131 -7.31 -21.48 8.30
CA LEU A 131 -7.38 -20.63 9.48
C LEU A 131 -6.89 -21.35 10.74
N ASN A 132 -7.39 -22.56 10.97
CA ASN A 132 -7.02 -23.38 12.12
C ASN A 132 -5.53 -23.72 12.13
N LEU A 133 -4.94 -24.00 10.95
CA LEU A 133 -3.50 -24.25 10.85
C LEU A 133 -2.67 -23.01 11.21
N VAL A 134 -3.05 -21.83 10.71
CA VAL A 134 -2.35 -20.58 11.01
C VAL A 134 -2.52 -20.17 12.48
N ASP A 135 -3.72 -20.34 13.04
CA ASP A 135 -3.96 -20.14 14.47
C ASP A 135 -3.08 -21.07 15.32
N GLU A 136 -3.05 -22.35 14.98
CA GLU A 136 -2.21 -23.35 15.64
C GLU A 136 -0.72 -23.00 15.56
N PHE A 137 -0.26 -22.57 14.38
CA PHE A 137 1.12 -22.16 14.16
C PHE A 137 1.52 -21.02 15.11
N TYR A 138 0.70 -19.98 15.20
CA TYR A 138 0.98 -18.85 16.09
C TYR A 138 0.81 -19.18 17.57
N ARG A 139 -0.17 -20.01 17.92
CA ARG A 139 -0.33 -20.53 19.28
C ARG A 139 0.90 -21.30 19.74
N ARG A 140 1.50 -22.11 18.85
CA ARG A 140 2.76 -22.80 19.14
C ARG A 140 3.94 -21.83 19.20
N LEU A 141 4.02 -20.83 18.33
CA LEU A 141 5.03 -19.78 18.44
C LEU A 141 4.97 -19.01 19.76
N ASP A 142 3.80 -18.87 20.39
CA ASP A 142 3.65 -18.22 21.70
C ASP A 142 4.10 -19.11 22.88
N HIS A 143 3.92 -20.44 22.77
CA HIS A 143 4.12 -21.36 23.90
C HIS A 143 5.35 -22.29 23.77
N ASP A 144 5.59 -22.85 22.58
CA ASP A 144 6.73 -23.70 22.25
C ASP A 144 7.13 -23.50 20.78
N PRO A 145 7.96 -22.47 20.50
CA PRO A 145 8.34 -22.11 19.13
C PRO A 145 8.97 -23.26 18.33
N SER A 146 9.63 -24.21 19.00
CA SER A 146 10.24 -25.37 18.34
C SER A 146 9.19 -26.29 17.71
N SER A 147 8.03 -26.45 18.36
CA SER A 147 6.93 -27.28 17.85
C SER A 147 6.21 -26.67 16.64
N ALA A 148 6.25 -25.35 16.48
CA ALA A 148 5.61 -24.63 15.37
C ALA A 148 6.29 -24.90 14.02
N VAL A 149 7.61 -25.16 14.04
CA VAL A 149 8.43 -25.46 12.85
C VAL A 149 7.84 -26.61 12.03
N SER A 150 7.21 -27.59 12.70
CA SER A 150 6.58 -28.74 12.04
C SER A 150 5.34 -28.43 11.21
N LEU A 151 4.76 -27.23 11.34
CA LEU A 151 3.57 -26.77 10.60
C LEU A 151 3.91 -25.89 9.39
N ALA A 152 5.18 -25.53 9.24
CA ALA A 152 5.70 -24.83 8.08
C ALA A 152 6.41 -25.82 7.15
N ALA A 153 6.36 -25.55 5.85
CA ALA A 153 7.13 -26.30 4.86
C ALA A 153 8.64 -26.03 5.04
N PRO A 154 9.51 -27.04 4.90
CA PRO A 154 10.96 -26.86 4.98
C PRO A 154 11.49 -25.76 4.05
N GLU A 155 10.92 -25.65 2.85
CA GLU A 155 11.25 -24.67 1.82
C GLU A 155 10.96 -23.25 2.28
N LEU A 156 9.83 -23.03 2.98
CA LEU A 156 9.49 -21.75 3.58
C LEU A 156 10.53 -21.31 4.61
N LEU A 157 11.03 -22.26 5.38
CA LEU A 157 12.00 -22.02 6.45
C LEU A 157 13.41 -21.82 5.91
N ALA A 158 13.73 -22.39 4.74
CA ALA A 158 15.00 -22.23 4.03
C ALA A 158 16.24 -22.40 4.93
N GLY A 159 16.22 -23.38 5.85
CA GLY A 159 17.31 -23.65 6.79
C GLY A 159 17.44 -22.66 7.96
N GLN A 160 16.51 -21.72 8.13
CA GLN A 160 16.53 -20.70 9.18
C GLN A 160 15.63 -21.04 10.38
N GLN A 161 15.37 -22.33 10.63
CA GLN A 161 14.49 -22.79 11.71
C GLN A 161 14.93 -22.27 13.08
N ALA A 162 16.24 -22.37 13.38
CA ALA A 162 16.78 -21.90 14.65
C ALA A 162 16.63 -20.38 14.85
N ALA A 163 16.77 -19.60 13.77
CA ALA A 163 16.59 -18.16 13.82
C ALA A 163 15.12 -17.77 14.07
N LEU A 164 14.17 -18.49 13.44
CA LEU A 164 12.75 -18.32 13.71
C LEU A 164 12.42 -18.66 15.17
N VAL A 165 12.88 -19.81 15.66
CA VAL A 165 12.68 -20.24 17.06
C VAL A 165 13.23 -19.19 18.03
N GLY A 166 14.48 -18.76 17.84
CA GLY A 166 15.09 -17.74 18.71
C GLY A 166 14.35 -16.40 18.69
N ALA A 167 13.83 -15.98 17.53
CA ALA A 167 13.06 -14.75 17.40
C ALA A 167 11.78 -14.76 18.25
N TRP A 168 11.07 -15.90 18.29
CA TRP A 168 9.82 -16.05 19.03
C TRP A 168 10.05 -16.40 20.51
N GLN A 169 11.14 -17.09 20.86
CA GLN A 169 11.51 -17.30 22.27
C GLN A 169 11.76 -16.00 23.05
N ALA A 170 12.16 -14.93 22.37
CA ALA A 170 12.34 -13.62 22.99
C ALA A 170 11.03 -12.86 23.24
N VAL A 171 9.90 -13.34 22.70
CA VAL A 171 8.58 -12.73 22.85
C VAL A 171 7.98 -13.17 24.18
N GLU A 172 7.49 -12.22 24.96
CA GLU A 172 6.81 -12.45 26.26
C GLU A 172 5.35 -12.88 26.07
N SER A 173 4.66 -12.27 25.11
CA SER A 173 3.26 -12.59 24.80
C SER A 173 2.87 -12.12 23.41
N THR A 174 1.87 -12.79 22.86
CA THR A 174 1.30 -12.45 21.56
C THR A 174 -0.20 -12.16 21.61
N GLN A 175 -0.67 -11.36 20.67
CA GLN A 175 -2.10 -11.25 20.33
C GLN A 175 -2.25 -11.50 18.83
N LEU A 176 -3.10 -12.46 18.48
CA LEU A 176 -3.32 -12.88 17.11
C LEU A 176 -4.72 -12.49 16.64
N GLN A 177 -4.81 -12.01 15.41
CA GLN A 177 -6.05 -11.90 14.65
C GLN A 177 -5.85 -12.51 13.27
N VAL A 178 -6.65 -13.52 12.93
CA VAL A 178 -6.62 -14.18 11.63
C VAL A 178 -7.94 -13.99 10.90
N ARG A 179 -7.87 -13.87 9.57
CA ARG A 179 -9.05 -13.90 8.69
C ARG A 179 -8.69 -14.49 7.35
N THR A 180 -9.66 -15.15 6.72
CA THR A 180 -9.50 -15.66 5.36
C THR A 180 -9.36 -14.49 4.39
N TYR A 181 -8.37 -14.55 3.52
CA TYR A 181 -8.23 -13.62 2.39
C TYR A 181 -8.81 -14.26 1.11
N SER A 182 -8.40 -15.49 0.82
CA SER A 182 -8.93 -16.34 -0.26
C SER A 182 -8.75 -17.82 0.11
N ALA A 183 -9.14 -18.74 -0.78
CA ALA A 183 -8.86 -20.17 -0.58
C ALA A 183 -7.36 -20.40 -0.39
N GLY A 184 -6.99 -21.12 0.67
CA GLY A 184 -5.59 -21.40 1.03
C GLY A 184 -4.76 -20.18 1.44
N VAL A 185 -5.35 -18.98 1.58
CA VAL A 185 -4.62 -17.76 1.93
C VAL A 185 -5.24 -17.05 3.12
N VAL A 186 -4.43 -16.84 4.16
CA VAL A 186 -4.84 -16.26 5.44
C VAL A 186 -4.10 -14.95 5.66
N LEU A 187 -4.84 -13.93 6.08
CA LEU A 187 -4.30 -12.67 6.54
C LEU A 187 -4.20 -12.70 8.07
N ALA A 188 -2.97 -12.61 8.59
CA ALA A 188 -2.68 -12.59 10.02
C ALA A 188 -2.17 -11.21 10.45
N GLU A 189 -2.72 -10.68 11.54
CA GLU A 189 -2.15 -9.54 12.27
C GLU A 189 -1.71 -10.03 13.65
N ILE A 190 -0.43 -9.82 13.96
CA ILE A 190 0.20 -10.33 15.18
C ILE A 190 0.82 -9.17 15.94
N LYS A 191 0.52 -9.07 17.23
CA LYS A 191 1.15 -8.12 18.15
C LYS A 191 2.03 -8.92 19.11
N ALA A 192 3.35 -8.82 18.95
CA ALA A 192 4.33 -9.41 19.83
C ALA A 192 4.79 -8.38 20.87
N ARG A 193 4.81 -8.75 22.14
CA ARG A 193 5.33 -7.95 23.25
C ARG A 193 6.62 -8.57 23.78
N TYR A 194 7.59 -7.73 24.09
CA TYR A 194 8.87 -8.16 24.65
C TYR A 194 8.98 -7.78 26.14
N PRO A 195 9.83 -8.48 26.93
CA PRO A 195 9.98 -8.24 28.37
C PRO A 195 10.44 -6.82 28.73
N ASP A 196 11.17 -6.16 27.83
CA ASP A 196 11.65 -4.78 27.97
C ASP A 196 10.62 -3.71 27.57
N GLY A 197 9.38 -4.13 27.31
CA GLY A 197 8.28 -3.23 26.98
C GLY A 197 8.21 -2.83 25.51
N HIS A 198 9.16 -3.26 24.66
CA HIS A 198 9.03 -3.10 23.21
C HIS A 198 7.85 -3.91 22.69
N ARG A 199 7.19 -3.41 21.64
CA ARG A 199 6.13 -4.12 20.93
C ARG A 199 6.38 -4.10 19.43
N VAL A 200 6.03 -5.20 18.77
CA VAL A 200 6.05 -5.35 17.32
C VAL A 200 4.66 -5.74 16.84
N VAL A 201 4.19 -5.09 15.78
CA VAL A 201 2.96 -5.45 15.07
C VAL A 201 3.35 -5.89 13.67
N LEU A 202 2.95 -7.09 13.28
CA LEU A 202 3.14 -7.66 11.96
C LEU A 202 1.80 -7.85 11.29
N ARG A 203 1.71 -7.56 9.99
CA ARG A 203 0.57 -7.92 9.14
C ARG A 203 1.10 -8.73 7.97
N GLN A 204 0.63 -9.96 7.83
CA GLN A 204 1.20 -10.92 6.90
C GLN A 204 0.13 -11.65 6.10
N LEU A 205 0.50 -12.03 4.88
CA LEU A 205 -0.25 -12.97 4.07
C LEU A 205 0.43 -14.34 4.17
N LEU A 206 -0.33 -15.37 4.50
CA LEU A 206 0.16 -16.73 4.67
C LEU A 206 -0.54 -17.66 3.69
N THR A 207 0.24 -18.47 2.98
CA THR A 207 -0.27 -19.46 2.02
C THR A 207 -0.16 -20.84 2.65
N VAL A 208 -1.27 -21.58 2.61
CA VAL A 208 -1.42 -22.93 3.15
C VAL A 208 -1.72 -23.88 2.00
N GLU A 209 -1.02 -25.01 1.95
CA GLU A 209 -1.29 -26.05 0.96
C GLU A 209 -2.60 -26.80 1.27
N SER A 210 -3.21 -27.37 0.23
CA SER A 210 -4.52 -28.03 0.31
C SER A 210 -4.42 -29.56 0.29
N ASP A 211 -3.30 -30.11 0.76
CA ASP A 211 -3.04 -31.55 0.74
C ASP A 211 -3.58 -32.26 2.00
N ALA A 212 -3.32 -33.56 2.13
CA ALA A 212 -3.78 -34.35 3.29
C ALA A 212 -3.09 -33.98 4.61
N SER A 213 -1.97 -33.25 4.58
CA SER A 213 -1.15 -32.86 5.75
C SER A 213 -0.74 -31.39 5.64
N PRO A 214 -1.72 -30.46 5.71
CA PRO A 214 -1.51 -29.08 5.27
C PRO A 214 -0.44 -28.36 6.08
N ARG A 215 0.49 -27.72 5.37
CA ARG A 215 1.53 -26.84 5.90
C ARG A 215 1.40 -25.42 5.38
N ILE A 216 2.00 -24.50 6.13
CA ILE A 216 2.24 -23.13 5.65
C ILE A 216 3.42 -23.19 4.68
N VAL A 217 3.18 -22.89 3.42
CA VAL A 217 4.17 -22.94 2.33
C VAL A 217 4.67 -21.56 1.93
N GLY A 218 3.94 -20.51 2.27
CA GLY A 218 4.27 -19.14 1.90
C GLY A 218 4.00 -18.16 3.04
N ALA A 219 4.84 -17.13 3.12
CA ALA A 219 4.63 -15.99 4.00
C ALA A 219 5.13 -14.71 3.32
N GLU A 220 4.32 -13.66 3.37
CA GLU A 220 4.64 -12.33 2.88
C GLU A 220 4.31 -11.29 3.96
N LEU A 221 5.22 -10.35 4.20
CA LEU A 221 5.00 -9.26 5.15
C LEU A 221 4.36 -8.05 4.44
N LEU A 222 3.08 -7.82 4.71
CA LEU A 222 2.28 -6.71 4.17
C LEU A 222 2.41 -5.40 4.97
N GLY A 223 3.02 -5.46 6.15
CA GLY A 223 3.22 -4.30 7.00
C GLY A 223 3.81 -4.67 8.35
N ALA A 224 4.56 -3.74 8.93
CA ALA A 224 5.17 -3.93 10.23
C ALA A 224 5.25 -2.59 10.99
N ARG A 225 5.32 -2.68 12.32
CA ARG A 225 5.55 -1.54 13.22
C ARG A 225 6.24 -2.02 14.48
N HIS A 226 7.27 -1.30 14.90
CA HIS A 226 7.90 -1.38 16.21
C HIS A 226 7.46 -0.17 17.03
N ILE A 227 7.29 -0.40 18.32
CA ILE A 227 6.82 0.58 19.29
C ILE A 227 7.77 0.47 20.48
N ALA A 228 8.53 1.54 20.73
CA ALA A 228 9.42 1.64 21.88
C ALA A 228 8.63 1.65 23.22
N PRO A 229 9.26 1.22 24.34
CA PRO A 229 8.70 1.43 25.66
C PRO A 229 8.50 2.93 25.92
N ARG A 230 7.50 3.26 26.76
CA ARG A 230 7.22 4.63 27.19
C ARG A 230 8.04 4.99 28.42
#